data_AF-A0A8T5HRT4-F1
#
_entry.id   AF-A0A8T5HRT4-F1
#
_cell.length_a   1.000
_cell.length_b   1.000
_cell.length_c   1.000
_cell.angle_alpha   90.00
_cell.angle_beta   90.00
_cell.angle_gamma   90.00
#
_symmetry.space_group_name_H-M   'P 1'
#
loop_
_entity.id
_entity.type
_entity.pdbx_description
1 polymer ?
#
loop_
_entity_poly.entity_id
_entity_poly.type
_entity_poly.pdbx_seq_one_letter_code
_entity_poly.pdbx_strand_id
1 'polypeptide(L)'
;MTNNLTPLCQINGGCMGCCGHDFISREKIKEAIRLNTLEFENKSPRVKAQFLAFRDREHPSNLRHGVCRNLIEKNGNIFCPLHPTLHNSDLRENHCDIKHLCGTAKKYAEWDKEKQEKFLEFVKSKNIDNLEYSMQMDNGTLLEEFERLFFSF
;
A
#
# COMPACT_ATOMS: atom_id res chain seq x y z
N MET A 1 -2.37 22.36 3.00
CA MET A 1 -1.32 21.35 3.18
C MET A 1 -1.56 20.28 2.13
N THR A 2 -0.75 20.24 1.09
CA THR A 2 -0.87 19.26 0.00
C THR A 2 -0.55 17.88 0.54
N ASN A 3 -1.46 16.92 0.33
CA ASN A 3 -1.26 15.51 0.67
C ASN A 3 -0.02 15.00 -0.06
N ASN A 4 1.10 14.84 0.67
CA ASN A 4 2.35 14.27 0.17
C ASN A 4 2.26 12.75 0.01
N LEU A 5 1.16 12.24 -0.56
CA LEU A 5 1.14 10.87 -1.08
C LEU A 5 1.86 10.94 -2.42
N THR A 6 3.06 10.37 -2.48
CA THR A 6 3.81 10.28 -3.73
C THR A 6 2.96 9.50 -4.74
N PRO A 7 2.85 9.93 -6.01
CA PRO A 7 2.11 9.20 -7.04
C PRO A 7 2.49 7.71 -7.08
N LEU A 8 3.74 7.41 -6.73
CA LEU A 8 4.32 6.09 -6.55
C LEU A 8 3.51 5.15 -5.64
N CYS A 9 2.96 5.66 -4.53
CA CYS A 9 2.20 4.85 -3.58
C CYS A 9 0.80 4.47 -4.08
N GLN A 10 0.36 5.01 -5.23
CA GLN A 10 -0.94 4.77 -5.85
C GLN A 10 -0.85 3.97 -7.17
N ILE A 11 0.37 3.66 -7.63
CA ILE A 11 0.58 2.90 -8.88
C ILE A 11 0.23 1.43 -8.68
N ASN A 12 -0.25 0.78 -9.75
CA ASN A 12 -0.64 -0.62 -9.80
C ASN A 12 -1.73 -1.05 -8.80
N GLY A 13 -2.59 -0.14 -8.32
CA GLY A 13 -3.63 -0.44 -7.33
C GLY A 13 -3.28 0.02 -5.90
N GLY A 14 -2.07 0.54 -5.70
CA GLY A 14 -1.62 1.12 -4.43
C GLY A 14 -0.67 0.21 -3.66
N CYS A 15 0.29 0.81 -2.96
CA CYS A 15 1.24 0.09 -2.12
C CYS A 15 0.59 -0.38 -0.82
N MET A 16 0.91 -1.60 -0.36
CA MET A 16 0.48 -2.11 0.95
C MET A 16 1.11 -1.34 2.15
N GLY A 17 2.07 -0.45 1.88
CA GLY A 17 2.99 0.19 2.83
C GLY A 17 2.50 1.47 3.51
N CYS A 18 1.26 1.51 4.00
CA CYS A 18 0.91 2.43 5.11
C CYS A 18 0.70 1.70 6.45
N CYS A 19 0.49 0.38 6.40
CA CYS A 19 0.21 -0.42 7.59
C CYS A 19 0.71 -1.87 7.51
N GLY A 20 1.06 -2.40 6.32
CA GLY A 20 1.63 -3.74 6.20
C GLY A 20 3.15 -3.70 6.23
N HIS A 21 3.77 -4.61 6.99
CA HIS A 21 5.21 -4.82 7.11
C HIS A 21 5.47 -6.26 7.56
N ASP A 22 6.73 -6.74 7.53
CA ASP A 22 7.12 -8.10 7.95
C ASP A 22 6.34 -9.22 7.25
N PHE A 23 6.17 -9.08 5.93
CA PHE A 23 5.45 -10.05 5.11
C PHE A 23 6.12 -11.43 5.12
N ILE A 24 5.36 -12.48 5.44
CA ILE A 24 5.91 -13.83 5.59
C ILE A 24 6.14 -14.51 4.23
N SER A 25 5.11 -14.56 3.38
CA SER A 25 5.19 -15.12 2.03
C SER A 25 4.03 -14.61 1.17
N ARG A 26 4.18 -14.75 -0.15
CA ARG A 26 3.14 -14.39 -1.13
C ARG A 26 1.81 -15.10 -0.85
N GLU A 27 1.85 -16.38 -0.52
CA GLU A 27 0.67 -17.20 -0.19
C GLU A 27 0.01 -16.71 1.10
N LYS A 28 0.80 -16.37 2.12
CA LYS A 28 0.29 -15.85 3.40
C LYS A 28 -0.31 -14.46 3.26
N ILE A 29 0.24 -13.61 2.40
CA ILE A 29 -0.34 -12.30 2.09
C ILE A 29 -1.70 -12.48 1.39
N LYS A 30 -1.77 -13.33 0.36
CA LYS A 30 -3.03 -13.64 -0.33
C LYS A 30 -4.09 -14.18 0.63
N GLU A 31 -3.69 -15.11 1.52
CA GLU A 31 -4.61 -15.64 2.54
C GLU A 31 -5.07 -14.55 3.51
N ALA A 32 -4.17 -13.67 3.95
CA ALA A 32 -4.52 -12.57 4.83
C ALA A 32 -5.53 -11.60 4.20
N ILE A 33 -5.28 -11.20 2.94
CA ILE A 33 -6.18 -10.33 2.17
C ILE A 33 -7.52 -11.02 1.98
N ARG A 34 -7.55 -12.30 1.60
CA ARG A 34 -8.78 -13.08 1.43
C ARG A 34 -9.62 -13.09 2.70
N LEU A 35 -9.01 -13.35 3.86
CA LEU A 35 -9.72 -13.35 5.14
C LEU A 35 -10.21 -11.95 5.53
N ASN A 36 -9.43 -10.90 5.28
CA ASN A 36 -9.85 -9.52 5.50
C ASN A 36 -11.04 -9.14 4.60
N THR A 37 -11.01 -9.56 3.33
CA THR A 37 -12.10 -9.36 2.37
C THR A 37 -13.38 -10.03 2.86
N LEU A 38 -13.31 -11.29 3.31
CA LEU A 38 -14.48 -12.00 3.86
C LEU A 38 -15.05 -11.30 5.10
N GLU A 39 -14.20 -10.82 6.01
CA GLU A 39 -14.67 -10.01 7.15
C GLU A 39 -15.38 -8.74 6.69
N PHE A 40 -14.83 -8.05 5.69
CA PHE A 40 -15.40 -6.82 5.15
C PHE A 40 -16.76 -7.07 4.48
N GLU A 41 -16.86 -8.12 3.66
CA GLU A 41 -18.09 -8.53 2.99
C GLU A 41 -19.18 -8.93 3.98
N ASN A 42 -18.81 -9.69 5.02
CA ASN A 42 -19.74 -10.09 6.09
C ASN A 42 -20.27 -8.89 6.87
N LYS A 43 -19.43 -7.87 7.11
CA LYS A 43 -19.87 -6.63 7.77
C LYS A 43 -20.64 -5.70 6.83
N SER A 44 -20.37 -5.78 5.52
CA SER A 44 -20.93 -4.95 4.44
C SER A 44 -21.13 -3.48 4.82
N PRO A 45 -20.07 -2.72 5.18
CA PRO A 45 -20.21 -1.31 5.55
C PRO A 45 -20.84 -0.48 4.42
N ARG A 46 -21.83 0.35 4.77
CA ARG A 46 -22.54 1.27 3.86
C ARG A 46 -22.41 2.73 4.27
N VAL A 47 -22.28 3.00 5.58
CA VAL A 47 -22.16 4.35 6.13
C VAL A 47 -20.85 4.53 6.89
N LYS A 48 -20.38 5.78 7.01
CA LYS A 48 -19.09 6.13 7.66
C LYS A 48 -18.89 5.45 9.01
N ALA A 49 -19.90 5.44 9.87
CA ALA A 49 -19.83 4.78 11.18
C ALA A 49 -19.51 3.27 11.09
N GLN A 50 -20.02 2.57 10.08
CA GLN A 50 -19.75 1.15 9.87
C GLN A 50 -18.34 0.91 9.32
N PHE A 51 -17.82 1.81 8.48
CA PHE A 51 -16.42 1.77 8.04
C PHE A 51 -15.46 1.97 9.21
N LEU A 52 -15.76 2.92 10.10
CA LEU A 52 -14.97 3.14 11.32
C LEU A 52 -15.08 1.94 12.28
N ALA A 53 -16.27 1.35 12.44
CA ALA A 53 -16.42 0.14 13.24
C ALA A 53 -15.64 -1.05 12.65
N PHE A 54 -15.57 -1.16 11.32
CA PHE A 54 -14.71 -2.15 10.67
C PHE A 54 -13.23 -1.86 10.93
N ARG A 55 -12.79 -0.61 10.76
CA ARG A 55 -11.42 -0.18 11.05
C ARG A 55 -10.99 -0.54 12.46
N ASP A 56 -11.81 -0.17 13.45
CA ASP A 56 -11.49 -0.26 14.87
C ASP A 56 -11.76 -1.64 15.49
N ARG A 57 -12.12 -2.63 14.66
CA ARG A 57 -12.36 -4.01 15.13
C ARG A 57 -11.09 -4.70 15.64
N GLU A 58 -9.92 -4.21 15.23
CA GLU A 58 -8.61 -4.71 15.64
C GLU A 58 -7.66 -3.53 15.89
N HIS A 59 -6.66 -3.75 16.75
CA HIS A 59 -5.60 -2.76 16.96
C HIS A 59 -4.74 -2.60 15.68
N PRO A 60 -4.25 -1.39 15.34
CA PRO A 60 -3.44 -1.17 14.14
C PRO A 60 -2.20 -2.05 14.02
N SER A 61 -1.57 -2.42 15.14
CA SER A 61 -0.41 -3.32 15.17
C SER A 61 -0.75 -4.81 15.05
N ASN A 62 -2.04 -5.18 15.07
CA ASN A 62 -2.47 -6.57 14.89
C ASN A 62 -2.48 -6.92 13.39
N LEU A 63 -1.30 -7.17 12.83
CA LEU A 63 -1.14 -7.53 11.42
C LEU A 63 -1.36 -9.03 11.19
N ARG A 64 -2.14 -9.38 10.17
CA ARG A 64 -2.34 -10.77 9.75
C ARG A 64 -1.24 -11.13 8.76
N HIS A 65 -0.23 -11.88 9.20
CA HIS A 65 0.94 -12.24 8.38
C HIS A 65 1.65 -11.03 7.77
N GLY A 66 1.75 -9.95 8.55
CA GLY A 66 2.32 -8.69 8.10
C GLY A 66 1.36 -7.81 7.29
N VAL A 67 0.14 -8.26 7.02
CA VAL A 67 -0.86 -7.48 6.27
C VAL A 67 -1.79 -6.74 7.23
N CYS A 68 -2.02 -5.46 6.94
CA CYS A 68 -3.03 -4.66 7.63
C CYS A 68 -4.41 -5.30 7.53
N ARG A 69 -5.13 -5.36 8.65
CA ARG A 69 -6.50 -5.92 8.71
C ARG A 69 -7.47 -5.18 7.79
N ASN A 70 -7.20 -3.93 7.44
CA ASN A 70 -8.07 -3.13 6.57
C ASN A 70 -7.73 -3.28 5.08
N LEU A 71 -6.68 -4.00 4.71
CA LEU A 71 -6.35 -4.24 3.31
C LEU A 71 -7.21 -5.38 2.76
N ILE A 72 -7.98 -5.11 1.71
CA ILE A 72 -8.92 -6.05 1.09
C ILE A 72 -8.70 -6.12 -0.42
N GLU A 73 -9.32 -7.10 -1.05
CA GLU A 73 -9.40 -7.22 -2.50
C GLU A 73 -10.85 -7.08 -2.98
N LYS A 74 -11.08 -6.32 -4.05
CA LYS A 74 -12.37 -6.26 -4.74
C LYS A 74 -12.14 -6.13 -6.24
N ASN A 75 -12.81 -6.96 -7.04
CA ASN A 75 -12.69 -6.97 -8.50
C ASN A 75 -11.22 -7.04 -8.97
N GLY A 76 -10.40 -7.88 -8.33
CA GLY A 76 -8.97 -8.05 -8.62
C GLY A 76 -8.07 -6.88 -8.21
N ASN A 77 -8.60 -5.87 -7.51
CA ASN A 77 -7.83 -4.73 -7.01
C ASN A 77 -7.66 -4.83 -5.50
N ILE A 78 -6.42 -4.71 -5.02
CA ILE A 78 -6.08 -4.67 -3.61
C ILE A 78 -6.07 -3.20 -3.16
N PHE A 79 -6.82 -2.85 -2.11
CA PHE A 79 -6.90 -1.48 -1.62
C PHE A 79 -7.38 -1.42 -0.16
N CYS A 80 -7.26 -0.24 0.45
CA CYS A 80 -7.86 0.04 1.75
C CYS A 80 -9.21 0.73 1.54
N PRO A 81 -10.33 0.17 2.03
CA PRO A 81 -11.66 0.75 1.84
C PRO A 81 -11.87 2.00 2.70
N LEU A 82 -10.88 2.42 3.51
CA LEU A 82 -10.89 3.61 4.35
C LEU A 82 -10.18 4.81 3.68
N HIS A 83 -9.58 4.60 2.51
CA HIS A 83 -8.79 5.61 1.81
C HIS A 83 -9.63 6.83 1.41
N PRO A 84 -9.12 8.07 1.51
CA PRO A 84 -9.86 9.29 1.18
C PRO A 84 -10.27 9.41 -0.30
N THR A 85 -9.79 8.55 -1.19
CA THR A 85 -10.30 8.51 -2.57
C THR A 85 -11.70 7.91 -2.67
N LEU A 86 -12.14 7.19 -1.63
CA LEU A 86 -13.45 6.55 -1.54
C LEU A 86 -14.41 7.28 -0.59
N HIS A 87 -13.94 8.33 0.07
CA HIS A 87 -14.65 9.04 1.13
C HIS A 87 -14.37 10.55 1.08
N ASN A 88 -15.23 11.38 1.63
CA ASN A 88 -14.98 12.83 1.71
C ASN A 88 -13.92 13.22 2.78
N SER A 89 -13.33 12.23 3.47
CA SER A 89 -12.34 12.41 4.54
C SER A 89 -11.47 11.16 4.64
N ASP A 90 -10.23 11.27 5.16
CA ASP A 90 -9.38 10.10 5.39
C ASP A 90 -9.84 9.34 6.65
N LEU A 91 -10.48 8.18 6.47
CA LEU A 91 -10.98 7.38 7.58
C LEU A 91 -9.88 6.60 8.31
N ARG A 92 -8.63 6.68 7.85
CA ARG A 92 -7.47 6.03 8.47
C ARG A 92 -6.85 6.87 9.59
N GLU A 93 -7.20 8.16 9.68
CA GLU A 93 -6.70 9.06 10.71
C GLU A 93 -6.89 8.49 12.12
N ASN A 94 -5.86 8.66 12.96
CA ASN A 94 -5.77 8.14 14.34
C ASN A 94 -5.81 6.61 14.47
N HIS A 95 -5.71 5.87 13.37
CA HIS A 95 -5.61 4.41 13.36
C HIS A 95 -4.38 3.94 12.60
N CYS A 96 -4.10 4.52 11.45
CA CYS A 96 -2.93 4.19 10.63
C CYS A 96 -1.90 5.32 10.69
N ASP A 97 -0.62 4.99 10.49
CA ASP A 97 0.37 6.00 10.11
C ASP A 97 0.19 6.37 8.63
N ILE A 98 -0.75 7.29 8.38
CA ILE A 98 -1.09 7.76 7.03
C ILE A 98 0.06 8.54 6.35
N LYS A 99 1.11 8.89 7.11
CA LYS A 99 2.31 9.57 6.61
C LYS A 99 3.48 8.61 6.41
N HIS A 100 3.29 7.32 6.72
CA HIS A 100 4.32 6.33 6.51
C HIS A 100 4.72 6.25 5.03
N LEU A 101 6.02 6.18 4.79
CA LEU A 101 6.62 5.91 3.49
C LEU A 101 7.65 4.79 3.68
N CYS A 102 7.60 3.76 2.84
CA CYS A 102 8.66 2.75 2.80
C CYS A 102 10.00 3.37 2.38
N GLY A 103 11.10 2.65 2.57
CA GLY A 103 12.45 3.14 2.22
C GLY A 103 12.55 3.65 0.78
N THR A 104 12.01 2.90 -0.17
CA THR A 104 11.97 3.29 -1.58
C THR A 104 11.17 4.58 -1.81
N ALA A 105 10.00 4.72 -1.20
CA ALA A 105 9.16 5.90 -1.35
C ALA A 105 9.77 7.15 -0.71
N LYS A 106 10.48 7.00 0.42
CA LYS A 106 11.27 8.09 1.02
C LYS A 106 12.36 8.54 0.07
N LYS A 107 13.14 7.60 -0.48
CA LYS A 107 14.23 7.92 -1.39
C LYS A 107 13.73 8.60 -2.67
N TYR A 108 12.66 8.08 -3.23
CA TYR A 108 11.99 8.69 -4.38
C TYR A 108 11.58 10.15 -4.12
N ALA A 109 11.04 10.45 -2.93
CA ALA A 109 10.59 11.79 -2.59
C ALA A 109 11.74 12.82 -2.49
N GLU A 110 12.98 12.37 -2.29
CA GLU A 110 14.18 13.22 -2.25
C GLU A 110 14.76 13.51 -3.63
N TRP A 111 14.36 12.76 -4.66
CA TRP A 111 14.89 12.93 -6.01
C TRP A 111 14.29 14.14 -6.73
N ASP A 112 15.04 14.67 -7.70
CA ASP A 112 14.50 15.61 -8.68
C ASP A 112 13.42 14.96 -9.55
N LYS A 113 12.64 15.81 -10.23
CA LYS A 113 11.50 15.36 -11.07
C LYS A 113 11.93 14.43 -12.20
N GLU A 114 13.09 14.65 -12.80
CA GLU A 114 13.57 13.85 -13.92
C GLU A 114 13.87 12.42 -13.46
N LYS A 115 14.57 12.25 -12.33
CA LYS A 115 14.86 10.94 -11.77
C LYS A 115 13.60 10.25 -11.24
N GLN A 116 12.66 11.02 -10.67
CA GLN A 116 11.33 10.50 -10.30
C GLN A 116 10.60 9.94 -11.52
N GLU A 117 10.51 10.69 -12.63
CA GLU A 117 9.85 10.24 -13.86
C GLU A 117 10.50 8.98 -14.44
N LYS A 118 11.84 8.93 -14.49
CA LYS A 118 12.58 7.73 -14.92
C LYS A 118 12.27 6.51 -14.05
N PHE A 119 12.18 6.69 -12.73
CA PHE A 119 11.82 5.59 -11.84
C PHE A 119 10.39 5.11 -12.07
N LEU A 120 9.45 6.03 -12.31
CA LEU A 120 8.06 5.69 -12.63
C LEU A 120 7.96 4.87 -13.92
N GLU A 121 8.69 5.25 -14.97
CA GLU A 121 8.76 4.51 -16.22
C GLU A 121 9.40 3.14 -16.04
N PHE A 122 10.50 3.07 -15.29
CA PHE A 122 11.16 1.82 -14.93
C PHE A 122 10.18 0.85 -14.24
N VAL A 123 9.49 1.30 -13.19
CA VAL A 123 8.52 0.48 -12.46
C VAL A 123 7.39 0.00 -13.38
N LYS A 124 6.84 0.89 -14.22
CA LYS A 124 5.80 0.53 -15.19
C LYS A 124 6.29 -0.51 -16.19
N SER A 125 7.54 -0.41 -16.64
CA SER A 125 8.13 -1.35 -17.60
C SER A 125 8.25 -2.79 -17.06
N LYS A 126 8.30 -2.96 -15.73
CA LYS A 126 8.42 -4.30 -15.11
C LYS A 126 7.21 -5.18 -15.30
N ASN A 127 6.03 -4.61 -15.56
CA ASN A 127 4.79 -5.35 -15.76
C ASN A 127 4.53 -6.41 -14.66
N ILE A 128 4.85 -6.06 -13.41
CA ILE A 128 4.65 -6.90 -12.22
C ILE A 128 3.30 -6.61 -11.58
N ASP A 129 2.71 -7.61 -10.93
CA ASP A 129 1.43 -7.46 -10.24
C ASP A 129 1.55 -6.60 -8.96
N ASN A 130 0.41 -6.14 -8.42
CA ASN A 130 0.35 -5.24 -7.27
C ASN A 130 1.11 -5.78 -6.04
N LEU A 131 1.03 -7.10 -5.81
CA LEU A 131 1.63 -7.73 -4.65
C LEU A 131 3.15 -7.75 -4.79
N GLU A 132 3.63 -8.20 -5.95
CA GLU A 132 5.06 -8.18 -6.27
C GLU A 132 5.62 -6.75 -6.21
N TYR A 133 4.90 -5.79 -6.82
CA TYR A 133 5.23 -4.38 -6.76
C TYR A 133 5.37 -3.89 -5.32
N SER A 134 4.36 -4.12 -4.49
CA SER A 134 4.35 -3.67 -3.10
C SER A 134 5.50 -4.29 -2.29
N MET A 135 5.79 -5.58 -2.48
CA MET A 135 6.88 -6.26 -1.78
C MET A 135 8.25 -5.73 -2.21
N GLN A 136 8.48 -5.55 -3.51
CA GLN A 136 9.75 -5.05 -4.02
C GLN A 136 9.97 -3.55 -3.73
N MET A 137 8.90 -2.78 -3.58
CA MET A 137 8.94 -1.41 -3.10
C MET A 137 9.30 -1.34 -1.61
N ASP A 138 8.75 -2.24 -0.80
CA ASP A 138 9.00 -2.28 0.64
C ASP A 138 10.42 -2.74 0.98
N ASN A 139 10.85 -3.84 0.36
CA ASN A 139 12.16 -4.45 0.62
C ASN A 139 13.34 -3.77 -0.12
N GLY A 140 13.08 -2.77 -0.97
CA GLY A 140 14.12 -2.03 -1.70
C GLY A 140 14.59 -2.64 -3.02
N THR A 141 14.09 -3.80 -3.44
CA THR A 141 14.55 -4.50 -4.65
C THR A 141 14.41 -3.63 -5.91
N LEU A 142 13.28 -2.94 -6.08
CA LEU A 142 13.07 -2.05 -7.24
C LEU A 142 14.01 -0.84 -7.21
N LEU A 143 14.30 -0.32 -6.02
CA LEU A 143 15.23 0.79 -5.85
C LEU A 143 16.65 0.38 -6.25
N GLU A 144 17.14 -0.72 -5.70
CA GLU A 144 18.49 -1.24 -5.97
C GLU A 144 18.67 -1.58 -7.45
N GLU A 145 17.68 -2.18 -8.08
CA GLU A 145 17.74 -2.52 -9.49
C GLU A 145 17.78 -1.25 -10.38
N PHE A 146 16.97 -0.25 -10.06
CA PHE A 146 17.01 1.04 -10.77
C PHE A 146 18.37 1.73 -10.60
N GLU A 147 18.89 1.79 -9.39
CA GLU A 147 20.20 2.39 -9.14
C GLU A 147 21.32 1.66 -9.89
N ARG A 148 21.23 0.33 -10.00
CA ARG A 148 22.16 -0.47 -10.79
C ARG A 148 22.14 -0.16 -12.28
N LEU A 149 20.95 -0.04 -12.87
CA LEU A 149 20.80 0.13 -14.32
C LEU A 149 21.15 1.55 -14.80
N PHE A 150 20.92 2.56 -13.96
CA PHE A 150 21.00 3.96 -14.39
C PHE A 150 22.14 4.75 -13.74
N PHE A 151 22.76 4.23 -12.67
CA PHE A 151 23.74 4.99 -11.87
C PHE A 151 24.93 4.17 -11.37
N SER A 152 25.11 2.91 -11.78
CA SER A 152 26.36 2.18 -11.47
C SER A 152 27.51 2.69 -12.34
N PHE A 153 28.61 3.07 -11.67
CA PHE A 153 29.92 3.34 -12.25
C PHE A 153 30.73 2.05 -12.38
#